data_AF-A0A1C5TVL7-F1
#
_entry.id   AF-A0A1C5TVL7-F1
#
_cell.length_a   1.000
_cell.length_b   1.000
_cell.length_c   1.000
_cell.angle_alpha   90.00
_cell.angle_beta   90.00
_cell.angle_gamma   90.00
#
_symmetry.space_group_name_H-M   'P 1'
#
loop_
_entity.id
_entity.type
_entity.pdbx_description
1 polymer ?
#
loop_
_entity_poly.entity_id
_entity_poly.type
_entity_poly.pdbx_seq_one_letter_code
_entity_poly.pdbx_strand_id
1 'polypeptide(L)'
;MTKTQNPFIAAEWIRRAVNQDYIEDNLVEYDWFLAQDEALAARILELGKQRGSAFALYRQGADAMQKGNTEEAIAAYQKAADVGNAEACYRLAIWTAQQANGNLSEEEFKQVLSWLKQAAQQEHPEACYCMGALMEKNHPEVACKYYEIAANRQYIPAMLKLALLYDKEDTLFEQLFWMDRLVWNGEHSPLKDLPRIHMLYAEKLKKEAISDLQSEQQPETYKSRIETCREAILETGKAIFWQKCISRQPEKNDKEVNQMYEVQKELYVYLDSLEDLKHYAEKKKRIDAEIEKAEEEHAREAALYAQQKKEDALRNAEMMGVIFGAEMEAYLLTRDFAEEIKEDPWLYCALTDVDPWLVNIL
;
A
#
# COMPACT_ATOMS: atom_id res chain seq x y z
N MET A 1 -9.96 -22.10 25.21
CA MET A 1 -8.66 -21.63 24.70
C MET A 1 -8.73 -21.71 23.19
N THR A 2 -8.82 -20.57 22.53
CA THR A 2 -8.91 -20.47 21.07
C THR A 2 -7.57 -20.89 20.44
N LYS A 3 -7.61 -21.52 19.25
CA LYS A 3 -6.44 -21.99 18.47
C LYS A 3 -5.30 -20.95 18.33
N THR A 4 -5.61 -19.67 18.55
CA THR A 4 -4.70 -18.51 18.42
C THR A 4 -3.75 -18.26 19.59
N GLN A 5 -3.90 -18.90 20.75
CA GLN A 5 -3.12 -18.52 21.95
C GLN A 5 -1.74 -19.19 22.10
N ASN A 6 -1.43 -20.26 21.35
CA ASN A 6 -0.07 -20.82 21.33
C ASN A 6 0.16 -21.73 20.09
N PRO A 7 0.83 -21.25 19.03
CA PRO A 7 0.97 -22.00 17.78
C PRO A 7 1.82 -23.28 17.94
N PHE A 8 2.73 -23.32 18.92
CA PHE A 8 3.52 -24.52 19.24
C PHE A 8 2.67 -25.68 19.77
N ILE A 9 1.68 -25.37 20.60
CA ILE A 9 0.76 -26.39 21.14
C ILE A 9 -0.15 -26.89 20.02
N ALA A 10 -0.69 -26.00 19.18
CA ALA A 10 -1.51 -26.38 18.03
C ALA A 10 -0.74 -27.30 17.07
N ALA A 11 0.53 -27.00 16.80
CA ALA A 11 1.40 -27.80 15.96
C ALA A 11 1.63 -29.22 16.50
N GLU A 12 1.81 -29.36 17.82
CA GLU A 12 2.02 -30.67 18.44
C GLU A 12 0.75 -31.55 18.38
N TRP A 13 -0.43 -30.96 18.56
CA TRP A 13 -1.70 -31.68 18.37
C TRP A 13 -1.91 -32.10 16.92
N ILE A 14 -1.56 -31.25 15.95
CA ILE A 14 -1.63 -31.57 14.53
C ILE A 14 -0.65 -32.70 14.18
N ARG A 15 0.59 -32.66 14.69
CA ARG A 15 1.55 -33.77 14.55
C ARG A 15 0.97 -35.09 15.07
N ARG A 16 0.36 -35.07 16.26
CA ARG A 16 -0.25 -36.29 16.85
C ARG A 16 -1.44 -36.78 16.03
N ALA A 17 -2.28 -35.88 15.52
CA ALA A 17 -3.41 -36.22 14.66
C ALA A 17 -2.95 -36.85 13.33
N VAL A 18 -1.97 -36.23 12.68
CA VAL A 18 -1.37 -36.72 11.42
C VAL A 18 -0.70 -38.09 11.62
N ASN A 19 -0.03 -38.31 12.75
CA ASN A 19 0.54 -39.62 13.10
C ASN A 19 -0.51 -40.69 13.39
N GLN A 20 -1.77 -40.31 13.64
CA GLN A 20 -2.92 -41.20 13.77
C GLN A 20 -3.75 -41.27 12.48
N ASP A 21 -3.17 -40.83 11.36
CA ASP A 21 -3.81 -40.75 10.03
C ASP A 21 -5.10 -39.90 10.03
N TYR A 22 -5.23 -38.92 10.93
CA TYR A 22 -6.37 -37.99 11.03
C TYR A 22 -6.02 -36.59 10.53
N ILE A 23 -6.83 -36.07 9.59
CA ILE A 23 -6.75 -34.70 9.06
C ILE A 23 -8.16 -34.12 8.95
N GLU A 24 -8.35 -32.87 9.39
CA GLU A 24 -9.52 -32.04 9.07
C GLU A 24 -9.26 -31.28 7.76
N ASP A 25 -10.28 -31.15 6.90
CA ASP A 25 -10.18 -30.46 5.59
C ASP A 25 -9.83 -28.96 5.70
N ASN A 26 -10.04 -28.35 6.86
CA ASN A 26 -9.65 -26.99 7.17
C ASN A 26 -8.16 -26.92 7.57
N LEU A 27 -7.26 -27.27 6.66
CA LEU A 27 -5.80 -27.10 6.80
C LEU A 27 -5.41 -25.62 6.77
N VAL A 28 -5.97 -24.87 7.72
CA VAL A 28 -5.51 -23.55 8.14
C VAL A 28 -4.06 -23.76 8.61
N GLU A 29 -3.12 -22.99 8.06
CA GLU A 29 -1.68 -22.96 8.42
C GLU A 29 -0.74 -23.97 7.72
N TYR A 30 -1.11 -24.61 6.59
CA TYR A 30 -0.15 -25.47 5.84
C TYR A 30 1.18 -24.76 5.51
N ASP A 31 1.14 -23.51 5.06
CA ASP A 31 2.36 -22.77 4.70
C ASP A 31 3.22 -22.44 5.93
N TRP A 32 2.60 -22.30 7.11
CA TRP A 32 3.31 -22.16 8.38
C TRP A 32 3.97 -23.48 8.80
N PHE A 33 3.29 -24.62 8.60
CA PHE A 33 3.89 -25.95 8.82
C PHE A 33 5.03 -26.23 7.86
N LEU A 34 4.88 -25.90 6.58
CA LEU A 34 5.93 -26.06 5.57
C LEU A 34 7.19 -25.29 5.94
N ALA A 35 7.05 -24.07 6.48
CA ALA A 35 8.17 -23.25 6.91
C ALA A 35 8.95 -23.83 8.12
N GLN A 36 8.32 -24.69 8.93
CA GLN A 36 8.92 -25.23 10.15
C GLN A 36 9.33 -26.70 10.05
N ASP A 37 8.53 -27.50 9.34
CA ASP A 37 8.70 -28.94 9.23
C ASP A 37 8.15 -29.44 7.89
N GLU A 38 9.06 -29.55 6.93
CA GLU A 38 8.78 -30.02 5.58
C GLU A 38 8.27 -31.47 5.55
N ALA A 39 8.75 -32.33 6.47
CA ALA A 39 8.34 -33.73 6.53
C ALA A 39 6.90 -33.89 7.01
N LEU A 40 6.50 -33.10 8.01
CA LEU A 40 5.12 -33.04 8.47
C LEU A 40 4.19 -32.50 7.39
N ALA A 41 4.58 -31.41 6.71
CA ALA A 41 3.81 -30.83 5.62
C ALA A 41 3.63 -31.84 4.46
N ALA A 42 4.67 -32.56 4.08
CA ALA A 42 4.60 -33.61 3.06
C ALA A 42 3.63 -34.73 3.47
N ARG A 43 3.68 -35.17 4.74
CA ARG A 43 2.77 -36.20 5.27
C ARG A 43 1.30 -35.74 5.29
N ILE A 44 1.06 -34.48 5.67
CA ILE A 44 -0.27 -33.85 5.61
C ILE A 44 -0.82 -33.89 4.18
N LEU A 45 0.01 -33.53 3.21
CA LEU A 45 -0.37 -33.49 1.81
C LEU A 45 -0.61 -34.90 1.23
N GLU A 46 0.17 -35.90 1.64
CA GLU A 46 -0.02 -37.31 1.27
C GLU A 46 -1.36 -37.86 1.78
N LEU A 47 -1.66 -37.66 3.06
CA LEU A 47 -2.93 -38.08 3.66
C LEU A 47 -4.13 -37.31 3.07
N GLY A 48 -3.96 -36.02 2.80
CA GLY A 48 -4.94 -35.20 2.11
C GLY A 48 -5.25 -35.72 0.71
N LYS A 49 -4.24 -36.18 -0.03
CA LYS A 49 -4.41 -36.82 -1.36
C LYS A 49 -5.19 -38.13 -1.26
N GLN A 50 -4.88 -38.98 -0.29
CA GLN A 50 -5.57 -40.26 -0.09
C GLN A 50 -7.06 -40.07 0.22
N ARG A 51 -7.40 -38.98 0.93
CA ARG A 51 -8.78 -38.63 1.27
C ARG A 51 -9.50 -37.80 0.21
N GLY A 52 -8.81 -37.38 -0.86
CA GLY A 52 -9.37 -36.52 -1.90
C GLY A 52 -9.67 -35.10 -1.42
N SER A 53 -8.92 -34.58 -0.44
CA SER A 53 -9.13 -33.23 0.10
C SER A 53 -8.89 -32.18 -0.98
N ALA A 54 -9.81 -31.21 -1.08
CA ALA A 54 -9.80 -30.16 -2.09
C ALA A 54 -8.48 -29.35 -2.09
N PHE A 55 -7.94 -29.07 -0.90
CA PHE A 55 -6.67 -28.36 -0.72
C PHE A 55 -5.47 -29.16 -1.22
N ALA A 56 -5.39 -30.45 -0.90
CA ALA A 56 -4.27 -31.30 -1.32
C ALA A 56 -4.23 -31.51 -2.84
N LEU A 57 -5.40 -31.65 -3.48
CA LEU A 57 -5.55 -31.71 -4.93
C LEU A 57 -5.14 -30.39 -5.59
N TYR A 58 -5.55 -29.25 -5.01
CA TYR A 58 -5.11 -27.93 -5.47
C TYR A 58 -3.59 -27.77 -5.39
N ARG A 59 -2.96 -28.11 -4.26
CA ARG A 59 -1.50 -28.02 -4.10
C ARG A 59 -0.76 -28.91 -5.09
N GLN A 60 -1.27 -30.11 -5.36
CA GLN A 60 -0.71 -30.97 -6.41
C GLN A 60 -0.75 -30.30 -7.79
N GLY A 61 -1.86 -29.62 -8.13
CA GLY A 61 -1.95 -28.86 -9.37
C GLY A 61 -0.97 -27.69 -9.42
N ALA A 62 -0.81 -26.96 -8.31
CA ALA A 62 0.14 -25.87 -8.19
C ALA A 62 1.60 -26.33 -8.37
N ASP A 63 1.99 -27.43 -7.73
CA ASP A 63 3.33 -27.99 -7.85
C ASP A 63 3.62 -28.50 -9.27
N ALA A 64 2.63 -29.13 -9.93
CA ALA A 64 2.74 -29.58 -11.31
C ALA A 64 2.90 -28.38 -12.28
N MET A 65 2.14 -27.31 -12.04
CA MET A 65 2.25 -26.07 -12.83
C MET A 65 3.63 -25.43 -12.69
N GLN A 66 4.20 -25.41 -11.48
CA GLN A 66 5.55 -24.89 -11.23
C GLN A 66 6.64 -25.73 -11.94
N LYS A 67 6.42 -27.04 -12.05
CA LYS A 67 7.32 -27.97 -12.77
C LYS A 67 7.16 -27.92 -14.29
N GLY A 68 6.20 -27.13 -14.80
CA GLY A 68 5.90 -27.04 -16.23
C GLY A 68 4.99 -28.14 -16.78
N ASN A 69 4.44 -29.00 -15.91
CA ASN A 69 3.51 -30.07 -16.30
C ASN A 69 2.07 -29.55 -16.33
N THR A 70 1.74 -28.76 -17.36
CA THR A 70 0.46 -28.06 -17.47
C THR A 70 -0.74 -29.02 -17.52
N GLU A 71 -0.66 -30.15 -18.24
CA GLU A 71 -1.77 -31.11 -18.35
C GLU A 71 -2.10 -31.76 -16.98
N GLU A 72 -1.07 -32.18 -16.24
CA GLU A 72 -1.24 -32.74 -14.89
C GLU A 72 -1.80 -31.69 -13.92
N ALA A 73 -1.36 -30.43 -14.06
CA ALA A 73 -1.84 -29.32 -13.25
C ALA A 73 -3.34 -29.08 -13.45
N ILE A 74 -3.79 -29.01 -14.71
CA ILE A 74 -5.20 -28.80 -15.04
C ILE A 74 -6.05 -29.97 -14.56
N ALA A 75 -5.60 -31.20 -14.78
CA ALA A 75 -6.31 -32.38 -14.32
C ALA A 75 -6.47 -32.40 -12.78
N ALA A 76 -5.44 -31.96 -12.05
CA ALA A 76 -5.49 -31.84 -10.60
C ALA A 76 -6.40 -30.68 -10.14
N TYR A 77 -6.33 -29.52 -10.80
CA TYR A 77 -7.25 -28.41 -10.52
C TYR A 77 -8.70 -28.77 -10.80
N GLN A 78 -8.98 -29.55 -11.84
CA GLN A 78 -10.33 -29.97 -12.17
C GLN A 78 -10.92 -30.85 -11.07
N LYS A 79 -10.15 -31.83 -10.57
CA LYS A 79 -10.53 -32.63 -9.41
C LYS A 79 -10.73 -31.77 -8.16
N ALA A 80 -9.86 -30.78 -7.93
CA ALA A 80 -9.99 -29.88 -6.79
C ALA A 80 -11.25 -29.01 -6.89
N ALA A 81 -11.56 -28.50 -8.09
CA ALA A 81 -12.77 -27.73 -8.39
C ALA A 81 -14.04 -28.56 -8.22
N ASP A 82 -14.04 -29.84 -8.62
CA ASP A 82 -15.16 -30.77 -8.44
C ASP A 82 -15.48 -31.02 -6.95
N VAL A 83 -14.47 -31.01 -6.09
CA VAL A 83 -14.61 -31.09 -4.62
C VAL A 83 -14.94 -29.71 -4.00
N GLY A 84 -14.97 -28.65 -4.81
CA GLY A 84 -15.38 -27.31 -4.40
C GLY A 84 -14.23 -26.41 -3.96
N ASN A 85 -12.99 -26.62 -4.39
CA ASN A 85 -11.89 -25.69 -4.09
C ASN A 85 -12.02 -24.38 -4.90
N ALA A 86 -12.26 -23.26 -4.23
CA ALA A 86 -12.45 -21.96 -4.87
C ALA A 86 -11.24 -21.48 -5.70
N GLU A 87 -10.02 -21.69 -5.18
CA GLU A 87 -8.77 -21.29 -5.83
C GLU A 87 -8.54 -22.10 -7.12
N ALA A 88 -8.83 -23.39 -7.11
CA ALA A 88 -8.77 -24.24 -8.28
C ALA A 88 -9.80 -23.82 -9.35
N CYS A 89 -11.04 -23.52 -8.94
CA CYS A 89 -12.06 -22.98 -9.84
C CYS A 89 -11.58 -21.68 -10.51
N TYR A 90 -11.02 -20.74 -9.73
CA TYR A 90 -10.48 -19.50 -10.27
C TYR A 90 -9.34 -19.75 -11.27
N ARG A 91 -8.39 -20.63 -10.93
CA ARG A 91 -7.25 -20.96 -11.82
C ARG A 91 -7.67 -21.62 -13.12
N LEU A 92 -8.67 -22.52 -13.09
CA LEU A 92 -9.23 -23.11 -14.31
C LEU A 92 -9.88 -22.05 -15.19
N ALA A 93 -10.68 -21.16 -14.60
CA ALA A 93 -11.32 -20.08 -15.35
C ALA A 93 -10.30 -19.16 -16.06
N ILE A 94 -9.25 -18.75 -15.35
CA ILE A 94 -8.19 -17.91 -15.92
C ILE A 94 -7.39 -18.67 -16.98
N TRP A 95 -7.05 -19.93 -16.72
CA TRP A 95 -6.31 -20.74 -17.70
C TRP A 95 -7.10 -20.90 -19.00
N THR A 96 -8.38 -21.26 -18.93
CA THR A 96 -9.25 -21.39 -20.12
C THR A 96 -9.40 -20.06 -20.85
N ALA A 97 -9.58 -18.95 -20.13
CA ALA A 97 -9.64 -17.62 -20.74
C ALA A 97 -8.33 -17.23 -21.46
N GLN A 98 -7.18 -17.61 -20.90
CA GLN A 98 -5.86 -17.39 -21.50
C GLN A 98 -5.64 -18.24 -22.74
N GLN A 99 -6.01 -19.53 -22.73
CA GLN A 99 -5.86 -20.41 -23.90
C GLN A 99 -6.68 -19.92 -25.10
N ALA A 100 -7.86 -19.35 -24.83
CA ALA A 100 -8.71 -18.79 -25.87
C ALA A 100 -8.20 -17.46 -26.45
N ASN A 101 -7.12 -16.86 -25.91
CA ASN A 101 -6.61 -15.54 -26.31
C ASN A 101 -7.70 -14.46 -26.40
N GLY A 102 -8.70 -14.51 -25.50
CA GLY A 102 -9.84 -13.59 -25.51
C GLY A 102 -10.99 -13.95 -26.46
N ASN A 103 -10.84 -14.98 -27.29
CA ASN A 103 -11.89 -15.51 -28.17
C ASN A 103 -12.48 -16.81 -27.62
N LEU A 104 -13.18 -16.72 -26.49
CA LEU A 104 -13.90 -17.86 -25.91
C LEU A 104 -15.10 -18.22 -26.79
N SER A 105 -15.27 -19.51 -27.07
CA SER A 105 -16.54 -20.03 -27.59
C SER A 105 -17.66 -19.86 -26.54
N GLU A 106 -18.92 -19.98 -26.97
CA GLU A 106 -20.06 -19.85 -26.05
C GLU A 106 -20.04 -20.92 -24.93
N GLU A 107 -19.58 -22.13 -25.24
CA GLU A 107 -19.47 -23.23 -24.28
C GLU A 107 -18.35 -22.96 -23.26
N GLU A 108 -17.18 -22.55 -23.72
CA GLU A 108 -16.06 -22.19 -22.84
C GLU A 108 -16.41 -21.00 -21.96
N PHE A 109 -17.10 -19.99 -22.51
CA PHE A 109 -17.55 -18.85 -21.73
C PHE A 109 -18.51 -19.26 -20.61
N LYS A 110 -19.48 -20.13 -20.88
CA LYS A 110 -20.38 -20.69 -19.86
C LYS A 110 -19.61 -21.47 -18.79
N GLN A 111 -18.58 -22.21 -19.19
CA GLN A 111 -17.75 -22.98 -18.27
C GLN A 111 -16.90 -22.08 -17.36
N VAL A 112 -16.21 -21.07 -17.92
CA VAL A 112 -15.47 -20.05 -17.17
C VAL A 112 -16.39 -19.34 -16.18
N LEU A 113 -17.58 -18.91 -16.62
CA LEU A 113 -18.56 -18.28 -15.74
C LEU A 113 -19.01 -19.21 -14.60
N SER A 114 -19.21 -20.49 -14.88
CA SER A 114 -19.58 -21.48 -13.86
C SER A 114 -18.50 -21.58 -12.79
N TRP A 115 -17.24 -21.70 -13.18
CA TRP A 115 -16.12 -21.78 -12.23
C TRP A 115 -15.92 -20.48 -11.44
N LEU A 116 -15.99 -19.31 -12.10
CA LEU A 116 -15.91 -18.02 -11.40
C LEU A 116 -17.05 -17.85 -10.39
N LYS A 117 -18.26 -18.29 -10.74
CA LYS A 117 -19.41 -18.26 -9.83
C LYS A 117 -19.21 -19.17 -8.61
N GLN A 118 -18.69 -20.39 -8.81
CA GLN A 118 -18.38 -21.30 -7.71
C GLN A 118 -17.31 -20.73 -6.76
N ALA A 119 -16.27 -20.10 -7.31
CA ALA A 119 -15.23 -19.46 -6.53
C ALA A 119 -15.77 -18.22 -5.78
N ALA A 120 -16.57 -17.38 -6.45
CA ALA A 120 -17.17 -16.19 -5.84
C ALA A 120 -18.20 -16.52 -4.75
N GLN A 121 -18.91 -17.65 -4.85
CA GLN A 121 -19.80 -18.15 -3.78
C GLN A 121 -19.06 -18.47 -2.48
N GLN A 122 -17.76 -18.75 -2.56
CA GLN A 122 -16.87 -18.96 -1.42
C GLN A 122 -16.08 -17.70 -1.07
N GLU A 123 -16.50 -16.53 -1.58
CA GLU A 123 -15.87 -15.23 -1.35
C GLU A 123 -14.41 -15.15 -1.79
N HIS A 124 -14.03 -15.92 -2.82
CA HIS A 124 -12.69 -15.84 -3.39
C HIS A 124 -12.45 -14.44 -3.97
N PRO A 125 -11.42 -13.68 -3.53
CA PRO A 125 -11.35 -12.24 -3.82
C PRO A 125 -11.19 -11.93 -5.31
N GLU A 126 -10.31 -12.63 -6.00
CA GLU A 126 -10.05 -12.47 -7.43
C GLU A 126 -11.25 -12.88 -8.28
N ALA A 127 -11.92 -13.98 -7.94
CA ALA A 127 -13.11 -14.42 -8.65
C ALA A 127 -14.27 -13.43 -8.46
N CYS A 128 -14.48 -12.94 -7.23
CA CYS A 128 -15.44 -11.87 -6.94
C CYS A 128 -15.12 -10.61 -7.76
N TYR A 129 -13.85 -10.20 -7.85
CA TYR A 129 -13.46 -9.08 -8.70
C TYR A 129 -13.77 -9.31 -10.19
N CYS A 130 -13.46 -10.50 -10.73
CA CYS A 130 -13.80 -10.84 -12.11
C CYS A 130 -15.31 -10.83 -12.35
N MET A 131 -16.11 -11.36 -11.41
CA MET A 131 -17.57 -11.32 -11.47
C MET A 131 -18.10 -9.88 -11.44
N GLY A 132 -17.51 -9.02 -10.61
CA GLY A 132 -17.80 -7.59 -10.58
C GLY A 132 -17.56 -6.94 -11.94
N ALA A 133 -16.39 -7.18 -12.54
CA ALA A 133 -16.02 -6.61 -13.84
C ALA A 133 -16.95 -7.07 -14.98
N LEU A 134 -17.37 -8.34 -14.96
CA LEU A 134 -18.31 -8.89 -15.94
C LEU A 134 -19.71 -8.27 -15.82
N MET A 135 -20.14 -7.96 -14.59
CA MET A 135 -21.46 -7.40 -14.32
C MET A 135 -21.51 -5.87 -14.44
N GLU A 136 -20.37 -5.18 -14.36
CA GLU A 136 -20.30 -3.72 -14.21
C GLU A 136 -21.11 -2.94 -15.26
N LYS A 137 -21.05 -3.37 -16.52
CA LYS A 137 -21.74 -2.69 -17.63
C LYS A 137 -23.27 -2.85 -17.58
N ASN A 138 -23.75 -4.02 -17.16
CA ASN A 138 -25.17 -4.38 -17.26
C ASN A 138 -25.91 -4.27 -15.92
N HIS A 139 -25.19 -4.47 -14.82
CA HIS A 139 -25.71 -4.55 -13.45
C HIS A 139 -24.72 -3.92 -12.45
N PRO A 140 -24.53 -2.59 -12.48
CA PRO A 140 -23.52 -1.90 -11.66
C PRO A 140 -23.72 -2.10 -10.15
N GLU A 141 -24.96 -2.15 -9.67
CA GLU A 141 -25.25 -2.40 -8.26
C GLU A 141 -24.80 -3.79 -7.79
N VAL A 142 -24.95 -4.80 -8.65
CA VAL A 142 -24.51 -6.16 -8.35
C VAL A 142 -22.98 -6.25 -8.42
N ALA A 143 -22.37 -5.53 -9.38
CA ALA A 143 -20.92 -5.43 -9.49
C ALA A 143 -20.29 -4.82 -8.23
N CYS A 144 -20.87 -3.75 -7.69
CA CYS A 144 -20.40 -3.14 -6.43
C CYS A 144 -20.38 -4.15 -5.28
N LYS A 145 -21.43 -4.96 -5.11
CA LYS A 145 -21.46 -6.00 -4.06
C LYS A 145 -20.33 -7.03 -4.21
N TYR A 146 -20.05 -7.46 -5.44
CA TYR A 146 -18.93 -8.38 -5.69
C TYR A 146 -17.57 -7.72 -5.39
N TYR A 147 -17.40 -6.46 -5.77
CA TYR A 147 -16.19 -5.72 -5.43
C TYR A 147 -16.05 -5.53 -3.90
N GLU A 148 -17.13 -5.25 -3.17
CA GLU A 148 -17.11 -5.13 -1.71
C GLU A 148 -16.67 -6.44 -1.03
N ILE A 149 -17.14 -7.60 -1.50
CA ILE A 149 -16.71 -8.91 -0.98
C ILE A 149 -15.20 -9.08 -1.18
N ALA A 150 -14.70 -8.81 -2.39
CA ALA A 150 -13.27 -8.91 -2.70
C ALA A 150 -12.43 -7.92 -1.87
N ALA A 151 -12.89 -6.67 -1.75
CA ALA A 151 -12.23 -5.63 -1.00
C ALA A 151 -12.21 -5.93 0.50
N ASN A 152 -13.26 -6.53 1.07
CA ASN A 152 -13.27 -6.96 2.47
C ASN A 152 -12.24 -8.06 2.77
N ARG A 153 -11.87 -8.85 1.76
CA ARG A 153 -10.77 -9.82 1.80
C ARG A 153 -9.40 -9.21 1.47
N GLN A 154 -9.28 -7.89 1.56
CA GLN A 154 -8.04 -7.13 1.33
C GLN A 154 -7.53 -7.15 -0.12
N TYR A 155 -8.38 -7.47 -1.10
CA TYR A 155 -7.99 -7.44 -2.49
C TYR A 155 -7.87 -6.00 -3.01
N ILE A 156 -6.64 -5.55 -3.16
CA ILE A 156 -6.26 -4.17 -3.52
C ILE A 156 -6.94 -3.69 -4.82
N PRO A 157 -6.98 -4.46 -5.93
CA PRO A 157 -7.64 -4.00 -7.15
C PRO A 157 -9.14 -3.76 -6.97
N ALA A 158 -9.82 -4.53 -6.11
CA ALA A 158 -11.23 -4.28 -5.81
C ALA A 158 -11.43 -3.00 -4.99
N MET A 159 -10.58 -2.74 -4.00
CA MET A 159 -10.65 -1.49 -3.23
C MET A 159 -10.42 -0.26 -4.12
N LEU A 160 -9.42 -0.31 -5.01
CA LEU A 160 -9.17 0.77 -5.98
C LEU A 160 -10.38 0.98 -6.89
N LYS A 161 -10.97 -0.13 -7.35
CA LYS A 161 -12.17 -0.07 -8.19
C LYS A 161 -13.35 0.55 -7.46
N LEU A 162 -13.59 0.20 -6.20
CA LEU A 162 -14.64 0.83 -5.38
C LEU A 162 -14.38 2.31 -5.15
N ALA A 163 -13.14 2.70 -4.81
CA ALA A 163 -12.77 4.10 -4.64
C ALA A 163 -13.04 4.93 -5.91
N LEU A 164 -12.80 4.36 -7.09
CA LEU A 164 -13.13 4.99 -8.38
C LEU A 164 -14.64 5.03 -8.67
N LEU A 165 -15.39 4.01 -8.25
CA LEU A 165 -16.84 3.96 -8.46
C LEU A 165 -17.60 4.95 -7.56
N TYR A 166 -17.08 5.21 -6.35
CA TYR A 166 -17.65 6.14 -5.38
C TYR A 166 -17.16 7.59 -5.54
N ASP A 167 -16.56 7.96 -6.67
CA ASP A 167 -16.03 9.30 -6.97
C ASP A 167 -17.12 10.39 -7.22
N LYS A 168 -18.26 10.29 -6.54
CA LYS A 168 -19.36 11.26 -6.61
C LYS A 168 -19.48 11.99 -5.27
N GLU A 169 -19.94 13.24 -5.31
CA GLU A 169 -20.12 14.07 -4.09
C GLU A 169 -21.02 13.43 -3.03
N ASP A 170 -21.98 12.61 -3.46
CA ASP A 170 -22.89 11.91 -2.56
C ASP A 170 -22.21 10.74 -1.83
N THR A 171 -21.17 10.14 -2.42
CA THR A 171 -20.50 8.92 -1.94
C THR A 171 -19.06 9.16 -1.43
N LEU A 172 -18.76 10.39 -1.04
CA LEU A 172 -17.44 10.80 -0.50
C LEU A 172 -17.01 9.96 0.71
N PHE A 173 -17.95 9.55 1.56
CA PHE A 173 -17.64 8.74 2.73
C PHE A 173 -17.17 7.34 2.32
N GLU A 174 -17.89 6.68 1.42
CA GLU A 174 -17.54 5.36 0.90
C GLU A 174 -16.22 5.39 0.13
N GLN A 175 -15.99 6.46 -0.63
CA GLN A 175 -14.72 6.70 -1.32
C GLN A 175 -13.57 6.81 -0.31
N LEU A 176 -13.70 7.65 0.71
CA LEU A 176 -12.69 7.81 1.77
C LEU A 176 -12.45 6.51 2.52
N PHE A 177 -13.51 5.78 2.85
CA PHE A 177 -13.42 4.50 3.56
C PHE A 177 -12.50 3.51 2.83
N TRP A 178 -12.67 3.36 1.51
CA TRP A 178 -11.84 2.46 0.72
C TRP A 178 -10.43 3.02 0.47
N MET A 179 -10.28 4.33 0.28
CA MET A 179 -8.96 4.96 0.11
C MET A 179 -8.12 4.89 1.39
N ASP A 180 -8.70 5.15 2.56
CA ASP A 180 -8.02 4.99 3.85
C ASP A 180 -7.55 3.54 4.00
N ARG A 181 -8.43 2.56 3.71
CA ARG A 181 -8.11 1.13 3.81
C ARG A 181 -7.03 0.66 2.82
N LEU A 182 -6.96 1.27 1.64
CA LEU A 182 -5.87 1.04 0.68
C LEU A 182 -4.53 1.47 1.27
N VAL A 183 -4.49 2.68 1.85
CA VAL A 183 -3.29 3.17 2.49
C VAL A 183 -2.91 2.32 3.71
N TRP A 184 -3.89 1.79 4.46
CA TRP A 184 -3.64 0.85 5.55
C TRP A 184 -2.97 -0.45 5.10
N ASN A 185 -3.20 -0.87 3.85
CA ASN A 185 -2.58 -2.04 3.26
C ASN A 185 -1.26 -1.74 2.54
N GLY A 186 -0.72 -0.51 2.69
CA GLY A 186 0.55 -0.08 2.08
C GLY A 186 0.45 0.44 0.65
N GLU A 187 -0.77 0.55 0.10
CA GLU A 187 -0.99 1.09 -1.24
C GLU A 187 -1.13 2.61 -1.18
N HIS A 188 -0.04 3.28 -1.53
CA HIS A 188 0.07 4.74 -1.47
C HIS A 188 -0.41 5.47 -2.75
N SER A 189 -0.87 4.74 -3.77
CA SER A 189 -1.46 5.33 -4.99
C SER A 189 -2.55 6.38 -4.72
N PRO A 190 -3.45 6.20 -3.73
CA PRO A 190 -4.50 7.17 -3.43
C PRO A 190 -4.00 8.43 -2.68
N LEU A 191 -2.77 8.42 -2.15
CA LEU A 191 -2.26 9.51 -1.28
C LEU A 191 -2.35 10.88 -1.95
N LYS A 192 -2.11 10.96 -3.27
CA LYS A 192 -2.14 12.23 -4.01
C LYS A 192 -3.49 12.95 -3.89
N ASP A 193 -4.58 12.20 -3.94
CA ASP A 193 -5.94 12.74 -3.95
C ASP A 193 -6.60 12.72 -2.55
N LEU A 194 -6.05 11.93 -1.63
CA LEU A 194 -6.60 11.70 -0.29
C LEU A 194 -6.81 12.99 0.55
N PRO A 195 -5.85 13.94 0.65
CA PRO A 195 -6.09 15.19 1.38
C PRO A 195 -7.24 16.01 0.82
N ARG A 196 -7.32 16.08 -0.52
CA ARG A 196 -8.37 16.84 -1.20
C ARG A 196 -9.74 16.25 -0.88
N ILE A 197 -9.88 14.93 -0.90
CA ILE A 197 -11.15 14.26 -0.64
C ILE A 197 -11.55 14.38 0.84
N HIS A 198 -10.61 14.24 1.79
CA HIS A 198 -10.88 14.52 3.20
C HIS A 198 -11.35 15.97 3.42
N MET A 199 -10.77 16.94 2.70
CA MET A 199 -11.23 18.34 2.77
C MET A 199 -12.64 18.52 2.21
N LEU A 200 -12.95 17.91 1.06
CA LEU A 200 -14.30 17.96 0.48
C LEU A 200 -15.34 17.35 1.41
N TYR A 201 -15.02 16.21 2.04
CA TYR A 201 -15.90 15.57 3.00
C TYR A 201 -16.06 16.40 4.28
N ALA A 202 -14.97 17.00 4.80
CA ALA A 202 -15.04 17.93 5.92
C ALA A 202 -15.88 19.18 5.60
N GLU A 203 -15.83 19.70 4.37
CA GLU A 203 -16.70 20.80 3.92
C GLU A 203 -18.17 20.39 3.85
N LYS A 204 -18.46 19.17 3.39
CA LYS A 204 -19.82 18.60 3.40
C LYS A 204 -20.38 18.54 4.83
N LEU A 205 -19.63 17.95 5.76
CA LEU A 205 -20.00 17.88 7.18
C LEU A 205 -20.17 19.26 7.82
N LYS A 206 -19.32 20.23 7.48
CA LYS A 206 -19.47 21.63 7.94
C LYS A 206 -20.77 22.26 7.45
N LYS A 207 -21.13 22.06 6.17
CA LYS A 207 -22.37 22.58 5.59
C LYS A 207 -23.60 21.95 6.26
N GLU A 208 -23.56 20.64 6.49
CA GLU A 208 -24.62 19.90 7.22
C GLU A 208 -24.77 20.45 8.64
N ALA A 209 -23.68 20.58 9.39
CA ALA A 209 -23.70 21.14 10.75
C ALA A 209 -24.23 22.59 10.80
N ILE A 210 -23.90 23.43 9.80
CA ILE A 210 -24.40 24.81 9.70
C ILE A 210 -25.88 24.86 9.34
N SER A 211 -26.34 24.02 8.40
CA SER A 211 -27.76 23.91 8.04
C SER A 211 -28.59 23.49 9.26
N ASP A 212 -28.07 22.54 10.04
CA ASP A 212 -28.73 22.09 11.26
C ASP A 212 -28.83 23.22 12.30
N LEU A 213 -27.79 24.04 12.46
CA LEU A 213 -27.81 25.22 13.34
C LEU A 213 -28.89 26.25 12.94
N GLN A 214 -29.21 26.37 11.66
CA GLN A 214 -30.24 27.29 11.15
C GLN A 214 -31.67 26.74 11.28
N SER A 215 -31.83 25.44 11.55
CA SER A 215 -33.13 24.80 11.74
C SER A 215 -33.58 24.89 13.21
N GLU A 216 -34.85 25.26 13.46
CA GLU A 216 -35.50 25.30 14.79
C GLU A 216 -35.74 23.88 15.38
N GLN A 217 -34.73 23.02 15.41
CA GLN A 217 -34.85 21.67 15.97
C GLN A 217 -34.57 21.63 17.48
N GLN A 218 -35.14 20.61 18.13
CA GLN A 218 -35.17 20.43 19.58
C GLN A 218 -33.78 20.19 20.22
N PRO A 219 -33.60 20.48 21.52
CA PRO A 219 -32.32 20.33 22.24
C PRO A 219 -31.67 18.94 22.18
N GLU A 220 -32.45 17.90 21.89
CA GLU A 220 -32.00 16.50 21.83
C GLU A 220 -31.07 16.22 20.64
N THR A 221 -31.14 17.01 19.56
CA THR A 221 -30.29 16.86 18.37
C THR A 221 -28.91 17.52 18.52
N TYR A 222 -28.65 18.27 19.60
CA TYR A 222 -27.35 18.92 19.83
C TYR A 222 -26.18 17.94 19.95
N LYS A 223 -26.42 16.74 20.49
CA LYS A 223 -25.39 15.71 20.61
C LYS A 223 -24.90 15.23 19.24
N SER A 224 -25.84 14.96 18.34
CA SER A 224 -25.56 14.62 16.93
C SER A 224 -24.80 15.73 16.21
N ARG A 225 -25.13 17.00 16.46
CA ARG A 225 -24.43 18.16 15.85
C ARG A 225 -22.98 18.29 16.34
N ILE A 226 -22.75 18.05 17.62
CA ILE A 226 -21.39 18.06 18.20
C ILE A 226 -20.57 16.93 17.57
N GLU A 227 -21.17 15.76 17.34
CA GLU A 227 -20.54 14.64 16.65
C GLU A 227 -20.17 15.01 15.19
N THR A 228 -21.08 15.61 14.42
CA THR A 228 -20.79 16.07 13.04
C THR A 228 -19.67 17.11 12.99
N CYS A 229 -19.65 18.07 13.92
CA CYS A 229 -18.57 19.04 14.04
C CYS A 229 -17.23 18.38 14.41
N ARG A 230 -17.25 17.37 15.30
CA ARG A 230 -16.05 16.61 15.67
C ARG A 230 -15.49 15.84 14.47
N GLU A 231 -16.35 15.17 13.72
CA GLU A 231 -15.98 14.46 12.49
C GLU A 231 -15.38 15.43 11.47
N ALA A 232 -15.99 16.60 11.25
CA ALA A 232 -15.42 17.60 10.33
C ALA A 232 -14.01 18.08 10.74
N ILE A 233 -13.76 18.24 12.04
CA ILE A 233 -12.44 18.58 12.58
C ILE A 233 -11.46 17.43 12.36
N LEU A 234 -11.90 16.19 12.62
CA LEU A 234 -11.11 14.97 12.45
C LEU A 234 -10.63 14.82 11.00
N GLU A 235 -11.55 14.95 10.05
CA GLU A 235 -11.32 14.83 8.62
C GLU A 235 -10.40 15.96 8.12
N THR A 236 -10.55 17.19 8.63
CA THR A 236 -9.60 18.27 8.37
C THR A 236 -8.19 17.93 8.90
N GLY A 237 -8.10 17.30 10.08
CA GLY A 237 -6.85 16.84 10.67
C GLY A 237 -6.16 15.76 9.83
N LYS A 238 -6.92 14.78 9.32
CA LYS A 238 -6.46 13.74 8.38
C LYS A 238 -5.93 14.36 7.09
N ALA A 239 -6.65 15.33 6.52
CA ALA A 239 -6.21 16.00 5.31
C ALA A 239 -4.82 16.66 5.46
N ILE A 240 -4.62 17.42 6.55
CA ILE A 240 -3.33 18.07 6.81
C ILE A 240 -2.22 17.02 7.03
N PHE A 241 -2.53 15.94 7.74
CA PHE A 241 -1.59 14.84 7.95
C PHE A 241 -1.14 14.22 6.61
N TRP A 242 -2.08 13.85 5.75
CA TRP A 242 -1.78 13.27 4.45
C TRP A 242 -1.05 14.25 3.53
N GLN A 243 -1.37 15.54 3.60
CA GLN A 243 -0.63 16.58 2.88
C GLN A 243 0.86 16.61 3.25
N LYS A 244 1.18 16.45 4.55
CA LYS A 244 2.57 16.36 5.05
C LYS A 244 3.25 15.05 4.66
N CYS A 245 2.49 13.96 4.50
CA CYS A 245 3.03 12.71 3.96
C CYS A 245 3.39 12.84 2.47
N ILE A 246 2.55 13.49 1.67
CA ILE A 246 2.80 13.73 0.23
C ILE A 246 4.06 14.54 -0.01
N SER A 247 4.34 15.57 0.81
CA SER A 247 5.53 16.41 0.63
C SER A 247 6.85 15.63 0.77
N ARG A 248 6.81 14.42 1.35
CA ARG A 248 7.97 13.51 1.46
C ARG A 248 8.18 12.63 0.24
N GLN A 249 7.26 12.62 -0.73
CA GLN A 249 7.29 11.73 -1.91
C GLN A 249 7.51 10.24 -1.57
N PRO A 250 6.65 9.64 -0.74
CA PRO A 250 6.86 8.28 -0.27
C PRO A 250 6.79 7.25 -1.39
N GLU A 251 7.72 6.30 -1.37
CA GLU A 251 7.67 5.11 -2.23
C GLU A 251 6.55 4.14 -1.78
N LYS A 252 6.25 3.14 -2.60
CA LYS A 252 5.30 2.08 -2.23
C LYS A 252 5.81 1.34 -0.97
N ASN A 253 4.94 1.16 0.04
CA ASN A 253 5.27 0.58 1.35
C ASN A 253 6.33 1.35 2.16
N ASP A 254 6.32 2.68 2.11
CA ASP A 254 7.22 3.50 2.91
C ASP A 254 7.02 3.24 4.42
N LYS A 255 8.08 2.77 5.09
CA LYS A 255 8.05 2.40 6.51
C LYS A 255 7.79 3.60 7.42
N GLU A 256 8.27 4.79 7.06
CA GLU A 256 8.12 6.00 7.86
C GLU A 256 6.69 6.51 7.78
N VAL A 257 6.09 6.48 6.59
CA VAL A 257 4.66 6.81 6.41
C VAL A 257 3.78 5.83 7.17
N ASN A 258 4.10 4.54 7.13
CA ASN A 258 3.38 3.52 7.91
C ASN A 258 3.51 3.73 9.42
N GLN A 259 4.67 4.18 9.91
CA GLN A 259 4.87 4.52 11.32
C GLN A 259 4.11 5.78 11.73
N MET A 260 4.18 6.85 10.92
CA MET A 260 3.41 8.08 11.14
C MET A 260 1.90 7.78 11.17
N TYR A 261 1.46 6.85 10.33
CA TYR A 261 0.10 6.36 10.28
C TYR A 261 -0.30 5.55 11.53
N GLU A 262 0.52 4.62 12.03
CA GLU A 262 0.21 3.90 13.29
C GLU A 262 0.11 4.85 14.49
N VAL A 263 0.97 5.87 14.56
CA VAL A 263 0.87 6.93 15.58
C VAL A 263 -0.46 7.70 15.46
N GLN A 264 -0.88 8.02 14.23
CA GLN A 264 -2.15 8.69 13.95
C GLN A 264 -3.36 7.84 14.36
N LYS A 265 -3.31 6.52 14.10
CA LYS A 265 -4.33 5.56 14.48
C LYS A 265 -4.47 5.43 15.99
N GLU A 266 -3.36 5.32 16.72
CA GLU A 266 -3.38 5.33 18.19
C GLU A 266 -3.98 6.64 18.73
N LEU A 267 -3.63 7.78 18.13
CA LEU A 267 -4.22 9.08 18.47
C LEU A 267 -5.73 9.11 18.25
N TYR A 268 -6.25 8.46 17.21
CA TYR A 268 -7.70 8.43 16.91
C TYR A 268 -8.51 7.51 17.81
N VAL A 269 -7.90 6.46 18.38
CA VAL A 269 -8.54 5.59 19.38
C VAL A 269 -8.75 6.33 20.71
N TYR A 270 -8.00 7.40 20.99
CA TYR A 270 -7.99 8.15 22.26
C TYR A 270 -8.85 9.42 22.29
N LEU A 271 -9.67 9.70 21.27
CA LEU A 271 -10.45 10.94 21.18
C LEU A 271 -11.86 10.82 21.77
N ASP A 272 -11.94 10.72 23.10
CA ASP A 272 -13.23 10.71 23.83
C ASP A 272 -13.79 12.13 24.09
N SER A 273 -12.96 13.19 24.05
CA SER A 273 -13.42 14.56 24.37
C SER A 273 -12.89 15.70 23.46
N LEU A 274 -13.62 16.82 23.46
CA LEU A 274 -13.27 18.05 22.74
C LEU A 274 -12.05 18.77 23.35
N GLU A 275 -11.71 18.45 24.60
CA GLU A 275 -10.48 18.93 25.28
C GLU A 275 -9.25 18.21 24.75
N ASP A 276 -9.36 16.91 24.42
CA ASP A 276 -8.25 16.12 23.85
C ASP A 276 -7.87 16.63 22.45
N LEU A 277 -8.85 17.06 21.64
CA LEU A 277 -8.62 17.69 20.33
C LEU A 277 -7.88 19.03 20.44
N LYS A 278 -8.22 19.85 21.44
CA LYS A 278 -7.50 21.11 21.70
C LYS A 278 -6.07 20.85 22.12
N HIS A 279 -5.88 19.90 23.03
CA HIS A 279 -4.55 19.50 23.49
C HIS A 279 -3.70 18.95 22.33
N TYR A 280 -4.31 18.19 21.41
CA TYR A 280 -3.67 17.71 20.19
C TYR A 280 -3.25 18.86 19.26
N ALA A 281 -4.11 19.84 19.01
CA ALA A 281 -3.79 20.99 18.16
C ALA A 281 -2.61 21.81 18.72
N GLU A 282 -2.53 21.95 20.04
CA GLU A 282 -1.41 22.61 20.72
C GLU A 282 -0.12 21.79 20.67
N LYS A 283 -0.20 20.47 20.90
CA LYS A 283 0.95 19.56 20.83
C LYS A 283 1.52 19.48 19.41
N LYS A 284 0.65 19.40 18.40
CA LYS A 284 1.03 19.42 16.98
C LYS A 284 1.77 20.71 16.61
N LYS A 285 1.24 21.88 17.01
CA LYS A 285 1.93 23.17 16.80
C LYS A 285 3.34 23.20 17.40
N ARG A 286 3.54 22.61 18.59
CA ARG A 286 4.87 22.51 19.20
C ARG A 286 5.80 21.61 18.40
N ILE A 287 5.34 20.44 18.00
CA ILE A 287 6.15 19.48 17.23
C ILE A 287 6.52 20.08 15.87
N ASP A 288 5.59 20.74 15.18
CA ASP A 288 5.85 21.39 13.89
C ASP A 288 6.91 22.51 14.05
N ALA A 289 6.86 23.30 15.13
CA ALA A 289 7.87 24.33 15.41
C ALA A 289 9.25 23.76 15.78
N GLU A 290 9.30 22.61 16.47
CA GLU A 290 10.56 21.91 16.77
C GLU A 290 11.20 21.32 15.51
N ILE A 291 10.39 20.78 14.59
CA ILE A 291 10.86 20.29 13.28
C ILE A 291 11.43 21.44 12.45
N GLU A 292 10.70 22.55 12.32
CA GLU A 292 11.17 23.73 11.58
C GLU A 292 12.51 24.24 12.14
N LYS A 293 12.65 24.27 13.47
CA LYS A 293 13.90 24.65 14.12
C LYS A 293 15.05 23.66 13.85
N ALA A 294 14.77 22.36 13.84
CA ALA A 294 15.76 21.34 13.52
C ALA A 294 16.18 21.39 12.04
N GLU A 295 15.24 21.66 11.13
CA GLU A 295 15.52 21.87 9.71
C GLU A 295 16.38 23.12 9.48
N GLU A 296 16.11 24.22 10.20
CA GLU A 296 16.98 25.40 10.20
C GLU A 296 18.38 25.12 10.74
N GLU A 297 18.51 24.35 11.82
CA GLU A 297 19.79 23.96 12.40
C GLU A 297 20.58 23.07 11.42
N HIS A 298 19.95 22.06 10.82
CA HIS A 298 20.57 21.24 9.79
C HIS A 298 20.97 22.04 8.54
N ALA A 299 20.16 23.00 8.10
CA ALA A 299 20.52 23.89 7.00
C ALA A 299 21.75 24.76 7.35
N ARG A 300 21.83 25.25 8.59
CA ARG A 300 23.01 25.99 9.08
C ARG A 300 24.26 25.11 9.16
N GLU A 301 24.14 23.89 9.66
CA GLU A 301 25.25 22.93 9.70
C GLU A 301 25.73 22.54 8.30
N ALA A 302 24.81 22.29 7.37
CA ALA A 302 25.12 22.01 5.97
C ALA A 302 25.84 23.20 5.30
N ALA A 303 25.41 24.43 5.59
CA ALA A 303 26.08 25.64 5.10
C ALA A 303 27.49 25.80 5.69
N LEU A 304 27.68 25.53 6.99
CA LEU A 304 28.99 25.58 7.64
C LEU A 304 29.93 24.50 7.07
N TYR A 305 29.43 23.28 6.86
CA TYR A 305 30.21 22.19 6.27
C TYR A 305 30.59 22.50 4.81
N ALA A 306 29.68 23.06 4.03
CA ALA A 306 29.97 23.53 2.67
C ALA A 306 31.04 24.63 2.68
N GLN A 307 31.00 25.57 3.63
CA GLN A 307 32.03 26.59 3.79
C GLN A 307 33.40 25.98 4.12
N GLN A 308 33.47 25.06 5.10
CA GLN A 308 34.72 24.38 5.47
C GLN A 308 35.31 23.60 4.28
N LYS A 309 34.46 22.89 3.53
CA LYS A 309 34.89 22.17 2.32
C LYS A 309 35.49 23.11 1.27
N LYS A 310 34.94 24.31 1.09
CA LYS A 310 35.49 25.32 0.17
C LYS A 310 36.83 25.87 0.66
N GLU A 311 36.96 26.15 1.96
CA GLU A 311 38.23 26.60 2.55
C GLU A 311 39.34 25.55 2.41
N ASP A 312 39.01 24.27 2.60
CA ASP A 312 39.96 23.16 2.43
C ASP A 312 40.34 22.95 0.96
N ALA A 313 39.38 23.08 0.03
CA ALA A 313 39.65 23.04 -1.41
C ALA A 313 40.58 24.18 -1.84
N LEU A 314 40.36 25.40 -1.34
CA LEU A 314 41.21 26.56 -1.61
C LEU A 314 42.64 26.34 -1.09
N ARG A 315 42.78 25.91 0.17
CA ARG A 315 44.10 25.60 0.77
C ARG A 315 44.84 24.51 0.02
N ASN A 316 44.12 23.47 -0.43
CA ASN A 316 44.71 22.39 -1.21
C ASN A 316 45.18 22.89 -2.59
N ALA A 317 44.37 23.71 -3.27
CA ALA A 317 44.76 24.31 -4.54
C ALA A 317 45.99 25.21 -4.39
N GLU A 318 46.01 26.11 -3.39
CA GLU A 318 47.16 26.98 -3.08
C GLU A 318 48.42 26.15 -2.79
N MET A 319 48.30 25.11 -1.95
CA MET A 319 49.43 24.24 -1.61
C MET A 319 49.98 23.53 -2.85
N MET A 320 49.10 22.98 -3.69
CA MET A 320 49.49 22.30 -4.92
C MET A 320 50.03 23.28 -5.97
N GLY A 321 49.57 24.53 -5.98
CA GLY A 321 50.11 25.64 -6.77
C GLY A 321 51.55 25.97 -6.40
N VAL A 322 51.84 26.06 -5.10
CA VAL A 322 53.21 26.28 -4.61
C VAL A 322 54.14 25.13 -4.99
N ILE A 323 53.65 23.88 -5.03
CA ILE A 323 54.46 22.69 -5.30
C ILE A 323 54.65 22.44 -6.81
N PHE A 324 53.58 22.57 -7.59
CA PHE A 324 53.51 22.13 -9.00
C PHE A 324 53.33 23.27 -10.00
N GLY A 325 53.16 24.52 -9.53
CA GLY A 325 52.99 25.71 -10.36
C GLY A 325 51.53 26.17 -10.47
N ALA A 326 51.35 27.43 -10.90
CA ALA A 326 50.05 28.11 -10.97
C ALA A 326 49.02 27.41 -11.89
N GLU A 327 49.47 26.62 -12.86
CA GLU A 327 48.59 25.83 -13.74
C GLU A 327 47.85 24.74 -12.97
N MET A 328 48.51 24.10 -11.99
CA MET A 328 47.90 23.05 -11.17
C MET A 328 46.91 23.63 -10.14
N GLU A 329 47.20 24.83 -9.63
CA GLU A 329 46.29 25.59 -8.79
C GLU A 329 45.02 25.98 -9.54
N ALA A 330 45.18 26.55 -10.74
CA ALA A 330 44.06 26.88 -11.63
C ALA A 330 43.23 25.64 -11.97
N TYR A 331 43.87 24.51 -12.28
CA TYR A 331 43.18 23.24 -12.55
C TYR A 331 42.32 22.77 -11.37
N LEU A 332 42.87 22.77 -10.15
CA LEU A 332 42.16 22.31 -8.95
C LEU A 332 41.02 23.25 -8.57
N LEU A 333 41.21 24.56 -8.66
CA LEU A 333 40.16 25.54 -8.46
C LEU A 333 39.03 25.37 -9.49
N THR A 334 39.38 25.14 -10.76
CA THR A 334 38.38 24.93 -11.82
C THR A 334 37.57 23.67 -11.59
N ARG A 335 38.21 22.58 -11.16
CA ARG A 335 37.53 21.32 -10.86
C ARG A 335 36.63 21.44 -9.63
N ASP A 336 37.12 22.04 -8.55
CA ASP A 336 36.45 22.03 -7.24
C ASP A 336 35.37 23.12 -7.11
N PHE A 337 35.46 24.20 -7.91
CA PHE A 337 34.49 25.32 -7.98
C PHE A 337 33.75 25.39 -9.34
N ALA A 338 33.67 24.27 -10.07
CA ALA A 338 33.15 24.21 -11.44
C ALA A 338 31.72 24.79 -11.60
N GLU A 339 30.83 24.52 -10.64
CA GLU A 339 29.44 25.01 -10.68
C GLU A 339 29.37 26.53 -10.48
N GLU A 340 30.17 27.09 -9.57
CA GLU A 340 30.20 28.53 -9.30
C GLU A 340 30.84 29.31 -10.45
N ILE A 341 31.87 28.73 -11.08
CA ILE A 341 32.51 29.29 -12.27
C ILE A 341 31.53 29.32 -13.44
N LYS A 342 30.66 28.31 -13.60
CA LYS A 342 29.61 28.31 -14.63
C LYS A 342 28.54 29.38 -14.39
N GLU A 343 28.21 29.65 -13.12
CA GLU A 343 27.20 30.64 -12.76
C GLU A 343 27.70 32.08 -12.87
N ASP A 344 29.01 32.32 -12.88
CA ASP A 344 29.62 33.64 -13.11
C ASP A 344 30.22 33.74 -14.54
N PRO A 345 29.54 34.44 -15.47
CA PRO A 345 29.99 34.57 -16.85
C PRO A 345 31.36 35.23 -17.01
N TRP A 346 31.79 36.07 -16.05
CA TRP A 346 33.06 36.79 -16.12
C TRP A 346 34.21 35.88 -15.69
N LEU A 347 34.01 35.08 -14.63
CA LEU A 347 34.95 34.05 -14.21
C LEU A 347 35.11 32.98 -15.29
N TYR A 348 34.00 32.51 -15.87
CA TYR A 348 34.02 31.54 -16.97
C TYR A 348 34.87 32.02 -18.15
N CYS A 349 34.64 33.25 -18.63
CA CYS A 349 35.41 33.85 -19.72
C CYS A 349 36.90 34.01 -19.37
N ALA A 350 37.21 34.54 -18.18
CA ALA A 350 38.60 34.71 -17.75
C ALA A 350 39.35 33.37 -17.69
N LEU A 351 38.67 32.29 -17.32
CA LEU A 351 39.25 30.96 -17.24
C LEU A 351 39.49 30.36 -18.63
N THR A 352 38.58 30.62 -19.58
CA THR A 352 38.78 30.24 -21.00
C THR A 352 39.94 30.97 -21.67
N ASP A 353 40.24 32.19 -21.22
CA ASP A 353 41.37 32.99 -21.72
C ASP A 353 42.72 32.53 -21.15
N VAL A 354 42.73 31.94 -19.94
CA VAL A 354 43.94 31.44 -19.27
C VAL A 354 44.36 30.06 -19.80
N ASP A 355 43.43 29.12 -19.92
CA ASP A 355 43.67 27.82 -20.56
C ASP A 355 42.36 27.26 -21.19
N PRO A 356 42.26 27.24 -22.53
CA PRO A 356 41.09 26.72 -23.24
C PRO A 356 40.78 25.24 -22.94
N TRP A 357 41.74 24.46 -22.45
CA TRP A 357 41.56 23.04 -22.15
C TRP A 357 40.79 22.80 -20.85
N LEU A 358 40.77 23.77 -19.93
CA LEU A 358 40.02 23.72 -18.67
C LEU A 358 38.50 23.78 -18.87
N VAL A 359 38.04 24.22 -20.05
CA VAL A 359 36.62 24.21 -20.44
C VAL A 359 36.04 22.79 -20.49
N ASN A 360 36.85 21.77 -20.75
CA ASN A 360 36.38 20.38 -20.80
C ASN A 360 36.04 19.80 -19.41
N ILE A 361 36.39 20.51 -18.33
CA ILE A 361 36.20 20.09 -16.93
C ILE A 361 34.96 20.77 -16.32
N LEU A 362 34.57 21.93 -16.86
CA LEU A 362 33.31 22.60 -16.59
C LEU A 362 32.21 21.88 -17.37
#